data_AF-A0A5B7HZZ2-F1
#
_entry.id   AF-A0A5B7HZZ2-F1
#
_cell.length_a   1.000
_cell.length_b   1.000
_cell.length_c   1.000
_cell.angle_alpha   90.00
_cell.angle_beta   90.00
_cell.angle_gamma   90.00
#
_symmetry.space_group_name_H-M   'P 1'
#
loop_
_entity.id
_entity.type
_entity.pdbx_description
1 polymer ?
#
loop_
_entity_poly.entity_id
_entity_poly.type
_entity_poly.pdbx_seq_one_letter_code
_entity_poly.pdbx_strand_id
1 'polypeptide(L)'
;MTVASDPAVELALLRYKYLEIVRNGELARNHGVYHSTITLDNHARRLINWWIDNIDTQSKSLQPSSPQIEMFSDACLTGWDATIGDAKTGGHWAHVELDHINVLELKAILLGLKS
;
A
#
# COMPACT_ATOMS: atom_id res chain seq x y z
N MET A 1 -5.10 -17.77 6.23
CA MET A 1 -5.31 -18.02 4.79
C MET A 1 -4.73 -16.88 3.96
N THR A 2 -5.06 -15.61 4.23
CA THR A 2 -4.59 -14.44 3.45
C THR A 2 -3.07 -14.23 3.38
N VAL A 3 -2.33 -14.46 4.47
CA VAL A 3 -0.84 -14.34 4.48
C VAL A 3 -0.17 -15.43 3.64
N ALA A 4 -0.76 -16.64 3.58
CA ALA A 4 -0.22 -17.75 2.82
C ALA A 4 -0.40 -17.58 1.29
N SER A 5 -1.33 -16.72 0.88
CA SER A 5 -1.63 -16.41 -0.52
C SER A 5 -0.72 -15.32 -1.11
N ASP A 6 0.13 -14.68 -0.32
CA ASP A 6 1.02 -13.58 -0.75
C ASP A 6 1.93 -13.90 -1.97
N PRO A 7 2.57 -15.08 -2.07
CA PRO A 7 3.34 -15.41 -3.27
C PRO A 7 2.47 -15.64 -4.52
N ALA A 8 1.18 -15.91 -4.34
CA ALA A 8 0.26 -16.29 -5.41
C ALA A 8 -0.63 -15.15 -5.90
N VAL A 9 -0.83 -14.08 -5.11
CA VAL A 9 -1.76 -13.01 -5.45
C VAL A 9 -1.02 -11.68 -5.61
N GLU A 10 -1.18 -11.07 -6.78
CA GLU A 10 -0.61 -9.76 -7.06
C GLU A 10 -1.21 -8.70 -6.11
N LEU A 11 -0.36 -7.86 -5.52
CA LEU A 11 -0.75 -6.86 -4.51
C LEU A 11 -1.44 -7.43 -3.26
N ALA A 12 -1.25 -8.71 -2.94
CA ALA A 12 -1.75 -9.32 -1.70
C ALA A 12 -1.33 -8.54 -0.46
N LEU A 13 -0.04 -8.18 -0.37
CA LEU A 13 0.55 -7.40 0.72
C LEU A 13 -0.22 -6.10 1.02
N LEU A 14 -0.69 -5.41 -0.01
CA LEU A 14 -1.47 -4.17 0.16
C LEU A 14 -2.82 -4.46 0.84
N ARG A 15 -3.44 -5.59 0.52
CA ARG A 15 -4.81 -5.91 0.92
C ARG A 15 -4.92 -6.56 2.29
N TYR A 16 -3.94 -7.39 2.68
CA TYR A 16 -4.02 -8.07 3.98
C TYR A 16 -3.46 -7.22 5.14
N LYS A 17 -2.54 -6.26 4.87
CA LYS A 17 -1.95 -5.40 5.93
C LYS A 17 -3.00 -4.68 6.77
N TYR A 18 -4.01 -4.09 6.13
CA TYR A 18 -5.09 -3.45 6.87
C TYR A 18 -5.88 -4.45 7.73
N LEU A 19 -6.18 -5.64 7.19
CA LEU A 19 -6.85 -6.69 7.95
C LEU A 19 -6.02 -7.16 9.16
N GLU A 20 -4.68 -7.16 9.07
CA GLU A 20 -3.82 -7.43 10.22
C GLU A 20 -3.90 -6.35 11.28
N ILE A 21 -3.91 -5.07 10.88
CA ILE A 21 -4.06 -3.95 11.81
C ILE A 21 -5.37 -4.08 12.59
N VAL A 22 -6.48 -4.35 11.88
CA VAL A 22 -7.79 -4.58 12.51
C VAL A 22 -7.73 -5.79 13.45
N ARG A 23 -7.24 -6.93 12.99
CA ARG A 23 -7.11 -8.15 13.80
C ARG A 23 -6.31 -7.91 15.07
N ASN A 24 -5.14 -7.29 14.96
CA ASN A 24 -4.24 -7.04 16.09
C ASN A 24 -4.87 -6.05 17.08
N GLY A 25 -5.53 -5.01 16.59
CA GLY A 25 -6.26 -4.05 17.42
C GLY A 25 -7.41 -4.70 18.20
N GLU A 26 -8.20 -5.56 17.54
CA GLU A 26 -9.32 -6.27 18.18
C GLU A 26 -8.82 -7.34 19.17
N LEU A 27 -7.76 -8.08 18.84
CA LEU A 27 -7.14 -9.02 19.79
C LEU A 27 -6.62 -8.31 21.03
N ALA A 28 -5.98 -7.15 20.88
CA ALA A 28 -5.51 -6.36 22.02
C ALA A 28 -6.68 -5.90 22.90
N ARG A 29 -7.79 -5.45 22.30
CA ARG A 29 -9.03 -5.07 23.01
C ARG A 29 -9.67 -6.24 23.75
N ASN A 30 -9.60 -7.44 23.16
CA ASN A 30 -10.19 -8.66 23.72
C ASN A 30 -9.19 -9.48 24.55
N HIS A 31 -8.09 -8.87 25.04
CA HIS A 31 -7.10 -9.52 25.90
C HIS A 31 -6.52 -10.83 25.32
N GLY A 32 -6.37 -10.90 24.00
CA GLY A 32 -5.86 -12.08 23.30
C GLY A 32 -6.86 -13.23 23.15
N VAL A 33 -8.14 -13.02 23.45
CA VAL A 33 -9.18 -14.04 23.29
C VAL A 33 -9.57 -14.16 21.81
N TYR A 34 -9.06 -15.20 21.14
CA TYR A 34 -9.32 -15.44 19.72
C TYR A 34 -10.77 -15.81 19.37
N HIS A 35 -11.55 -16.27 20.35
CA HIS A 35 -12.97 -16.62 20.16
C HIS A 35 -13.92 -15.43 20.34
N SER A 36 -13.37 -14.24 20.59
CA SER A 36 -14.18 -13.02 20.70
C SER A 36 -14.79 -12.64 19.35
N THR A 37 -16.00 -12.07 19.39
CA THR A 37 -16.59 -11.45 18.21
C THR A 37 -15.92 -10.10 17.98
N ILE A 38 -15.63 -9.79 16.72
CA ILE A 38 -15.02 -8.52 16.32
C ILE A 38 -15.96 -7.75 15.41
N THR A 39 -15.90 -6.42 15.47
CA THR A 39 -16.66 -5.58 14.54
C THR A 39 -15.76 -5.16 13.39
N LEU A 40 -16.13 -5.57 12.17
CA LEU A 40 -15.46 -5.14 10.96
C LEU A 40 -16.06 -3.84 10.45
N ASP A 41 -15.20 -2.85 10.21
CA ASP A 41 -15.56 -1.62 9.54
C ASP A 41 -15.84 -1.86 8.04
N ASN A 42 -16.35 -0.83 7.37
CA ASN A 42 -16.69 -0.95 5.94
C ASN A 42 -15.46 -1.22 5.06
N HIS A 43 -14.27 -0.75 5.46
CA HIS A 43 -13.07 -1.01 4.67
C HIS A 43 -12.61 -2.47 4.79
N ALA A 44 -12.55 -3.03 5.99
CA ALA A 44 -12.23 -4.44 6.22
C ALA A 44 -13.22 -5.37 5.49
N ARG A 45 -14.53 -5.08 5.54
CA ARG A 45 -15.56 -5.85 4.83
C ARG A 45 -15.31 -5.87 3.32
N ARG A 46 -15.01 -4.71 2.72
CA ARG A 46 -14.69 -4.64 1.27
C ARG A 46 -13.44 -5.43 0.92
N LEU A 47 -12.40 -5.38 1.75
CA LEU A 47 -11.18 -6.16 1.53
C LEU A 47 -11.46 -7.67 1.61
N ILE A 48 -12.25 -8.12 2.58
CA ILE A 48 -12.64 -9.52 2.71
C ILE A 48 -13.48 -9.97 1.51
N ASN A 49 -14.47 -9.18 1.09
CA ASN A 49 -15.27 -9.50 -0.09
C ASN A 49 -14.40 -9.59 -1.34
N TRP A 50 -13.45 -8.65 -1.52
CA TRP A 50 -12.50 -8.74 -2.62
C TRP A 50 -11.74 -10.07 -2.59
N TRP A 51 -11.24 -10.50 -1.43
CA TRP A 51 -10.57 -11.79 -1.31
C TRP A 51 -11.48 -12.96 -1.69
N ILE A 52 -12.72 -12.98 -1.20
CA ILE A 52 -13.70 -14.03 -1.54
C ILE A 52 -13.91 -14.10 -3.06
N ASP A 53 -14.05 -12.95 -3.71
CA ASP A 53 -14.36 -12.87 -5.15
C ASP A 53 -13.15 -13.18 -6.05
N ASN A 54 -11.93 -13.10 -5.52
CA ASN A 54 -10.70 -13.07 -6.34
C ASN A 54 -9.66 -14.14 -5.97
N ILE A 55 -9.76 -14.80 -4.82
CA ILE A 55 -8.68 -15.69 -4.32
C ILE A 55 -8.38 -16.86 -5.27
N ASP A 56 -9.39 -17.36 -5.99
CA ASP A 56 -9.23 -18.50 -6.90
C ASP A 56 -8.74 -18.10 -8.30
N THR A 57 -8.83 -16.81 -8.66
CA THR A 57 -8.54 -16.32 -10.02
C THR A 57 -7.30 -15.44 -10.11
N GLN A 58 -6.88 -14.83 -9.00
CA GLN A 58 -5.68 -14.01 -8.96
C GLN A 58 -4.42 -14.85 -9.04
N SER A 59 -3.46 -14.38 -9.81
CA SER A 59 -2.15 -15.00 -9.97
C SER A 59 -1.06 -13.94 -9.99
N LYS A 60 0.05 -14.18 -9.32
CA LYS A 60 1.26 -13.37 -9.42
C LYS A 60 2.25 -14.07 -10.34
N SER A 61 2.71 -13.38 -11.39
CA SER A 61 3.74 -13.93 -12.28
C SER A 61 5.04 -14.16 -11.51
N LEU A 62 5.64 -15.34 -11.69
CA LEU A 62 6.99 -15.64 -11.19
C LEU A 62 8.08 -14.90 -11.98
N GLN A 63 7.76 -14.50 -13.21
CA GLN A 63 8.63 -13.70 -14.07
C GLN A 63 7.98 -12.33 -14.27
N PRO A 64 8.36 -11.33 -13.46
CA PRO A 64 7.89 -9.98 -13.69
C PRO A 64 8.38 -9.50 -15.06
N SER A 65 7.49 -8.91 -15.85
CA SER A 65 7.87 -8.26 -17.09
C SER A 65 8.79 -7.07 -16.79
N SER A 66 9.79 -6.84 -17.63
CA SER A 66 10.59 -5.62 -17.54
C SER A 66 9.68 -4.39 -17.63
N PRO A 67 9.89 -3.37 -16.77
CA PRO A 67 9.10 -2.15 -16.84
C PRO A 67 9.35 -1.46 -18.18
N GLN A 68 8.30 -0.91 -18.78
CA GLN A 68 8.42 -0.09 -19.99
C GLN A 68 9.04 1.28 -19.69
N ILE A 69 8.86 1.77 -18.47
CA ILE A 69 9.33 3.07 -17.99
C ILE A 69 9.84 2.87 -16.56
N GLU A 70 11.02 3.42 -16.28
CA GLU A 70 11.58 3.50 -14.93
C GLU A 70 11.64 4.96 -14.50
N MET A 71 11.05 5.25 -13.33
CA MET A 71 11.04 6.57 -12.71
C MET A 71 11.79 6.48 -11.39
N PHE A 72 12.60 7.49 -11.11
CA PHE A 72 13.23 7.71 -9.82
C PHE A 72 12.57 8.91 -9.16
N SER A 73 12.34 8.85 -7.85
CA SER A 73 11.82 9.97 -7.07
C SER A 73 12.54 10.05 -5.74
N ASP A 74 12.77 11.26 -5.26
CA ASP A 74 13.25 11.52 -3.91
C ASP A 74 12.35 12.53 -3.20
N ALA A 75 12.32 12.47 -1.88
CA ALA A 75 11.60 13.40 -1.04
C ALA A 75 12.42 13.72 0.21
N CYS A 76 12.44 14.99 0.58
CA CYS A 76 12.96 15.45 1.85
C CYS A 76 11.96 16.38 2.53
N LEU A 77 12.31 16.93 3.70
CA LEU A 77 11.43 17.83 4.45
C LEU A 77 11.26 19.21 3.82
N THR A 78 11.99 19.54 2.76
CA THR A 78 11.87 20.84 2.06
C THR A 78 11.23 20.73 0.68
N GLY A 79 11.32 19.57 0.04
CA GLY A 79 10.79 19.38 -1.31
C GLY A 79 10.90 17.94 -1.80
N TRP A 80 10.67 17.78 -3.09
CA TRP A 80 10.70 16.51 -3.80
C TRP A 80 11.16 16.69 -5.23
N ASP A 81 11.58 15.58 -5.83
CA ASP A 81 11.80 15.49 -7.26
C ASP A 81 11.38 14.13 -7.81
N ALA A 82 11.24 14.08 -9.13
CA ALA A 82 11.09 12.85 -9.88
C ALA A 82 11.76 12.98 -11.25
N THR A 83 12.34 11.88 -11.74
CA THR A 83 13.10 11.81 -13.00
C THR A 83 12.70 10.57 -13.80
N ILE A 84 12.49 10.73 -15.10
CA ILE A 84 12.41 9.64 -16.09
C ILE A 84 13.39 9.97 -17.23
N GLY A 85 14.48 9.21 -17.35
CA GLY A 85 15.53 9.52 -18.32
C GLY A 85 16.06 10.94 -18.14
N ASP A 86 15.90 11.78 -19.16
CA ASP A 86 16.30 13.19 -19.13
C ASP A 86 15.19 14.13 -18.60
N ALA A 87 13.95 13.66 -18.49
CA ALA A 87 12.84 14.46 -17.99
C ALA A 87 12.88 14.53 -16.47
N LYS A 88 12.77 15.74 -15.92
CA LYS A 88 12.80 16.02 -14.48
C LYS A 88 11.66 16.93 -14.07
N THR A 89 11.08 16.64 -12.91
CA THR A 89 10.08 17.48 -12.24
C THR A 89 10.42 17.54 -10.76
N GLY A 90 9.88 18.53 -10.05
CA GLY A 90 10.10 18.69 -8.63
C GLY A 90 9.55 20.00 -8.11
N GLY A 91 9.57 20.15 -6.79
CA GLY A 91 9.03 21.32 -6.13
C GLY A 91 9.30 21.35 -4.64
N HIS A 92 8.92 22.47 -4.02
CA HIS A 92 8.96 22.61 -2.57
C HIS A 92 7.63 22.20 -1.97
N TRP A 93 7.67 21.67 -0.75
CA TRP A 93 6.46 21.44 0.03
C TRP A 93 5.96 22.76 0.61
N ALA A 94 4.66 23.03 0.54
CA ALA A 94 4.06 23.99 1.45
C ALA A 94 4.11 23.43 2.88
N HIS A 95 4.19 24.30 3.88
CA HIS A 95 4.27 23.86 5.29
C HIS A 95 3.09 22.96 5.70
N VAL A 96 1.91 23.18 5.11
CA VAL A 96 0.72 22.36 5.37
C VAL A 96 0.78 20.95 4.77
N GLU A 97 1.74 20.70 3.87
CA GLU A 97 1.92 19.43 3.18
C GLU A 97 2.94 18.51 3.87
N LEU A 98 3.71 19.05 4.82
CA LEU A 98 4.73 18.33 5.56
C LEU A 98 4.11 17.18 6.37
N ASP A 99 4.75 16.03 6.28
CA ASP A 99 4.27 14.77 6.84
C ASP A 99 5.47 13.86 7.15
N HIS A 100 5.20 12.65 7.64
CA HIS A 100 6.21 11.62 7.80
C HIS A 100 6.93 11.34 6.46
N ILE A 101 8.24 11.10 6.50
CA ILE A 101 9.08 10.95 5.29
C ILE A 101 8.52 9.92 4.29
N ASN A 102 8.10 8.74 4.75
CA ASN A 102 7.47 7.72 3.88
C ASN A 102 6.20 8.23 3.16
N VAL A 103 5.43 9.13 3.77
CA VAL A 103 4.26 9.73 3.14
C VAL A 103 4.71 10.74 2.08
N LEU A 104 5.75 11.51 2.36
CA LEU A 104 6.34 12.45 1.40
C LEU A 104 6.95 11.72 0.19
N GLU A 105 7.62 10.59 0.39
CA GLU A 105 8.12 9.72 -0.70
C GLU A 105 6.96 9.24 -1.59
N LEU A 106 5.87 8.74 -1.01
CA LEU A 106 4.69 8.33 -1.78
C LEU A 106 4.00 9.50 -2.50
N LYS A 107 3.99 10.70 -1.89
CA LYS A 107 3.49 11.93 -2.54
C LYS A 107 4.38 12.35 -3.71
N ALA A 108 5.70 12.27 -3.58
CA ALA A 108 6.64 12.56 -4.65
C ALA A 108 6.41 11.64 -5.86
N ILE A 109 6.22 10.33 -5.64
CA ILE A 109 5.84 9.37 -6.68
C ILE A 109 4.54 9.82 -7.37
N LEU A 110 3.50 10.16 -6.61
CA LEU A 110 2.23 10.60 -7.17
C LEU A 110 2.34 11.87 -8.01
N LEU A 111 3.12 12.86 -7.56
CA LEU A 111 3.31 14.11 -8.28
C LEU A 111 4.17 13.92 -9.54
N GLY A 112 5.21 13.08 -9.46
CA GLY A 112 6.00 12.67 -10.62
C GLY A 112 5.15 12.03 -11.71
N LEU A 113 4.21 11.13 -11.33
CA LEU A 113 3.28 10.49 -12.26
C LEU A 113 2.24 11.43 -12.89
N LYS A 114 2.01 12.61 -12.29
CA LYS A 114 1.03 13.61 -12.76
C LYS A 114 1.66 14.74 -13.58
N SER A 115 2.98 14.81 -13.64
CA SER A 115 3.73 15.91 -14.27
C SER A 115 3.85 15.76 -15.78
#